data_AF-A0A3N1XNG0-F1
#
_entry.id   AF-A0A3N1XNG0-F1
#
_cell.length_a   1.000
_cell.length_b   1.000
_cell.length_c   1.000
_cell.angle_alpha   90.00
_cell.angle_beta   90.00
_cell.angle_gamma   90.00
#
_symmetry.space_group_name_H-M   'P 1'
#
loop_
_entity.id
_entity.type
_entity.pdbx_description
1 polymer ?
#
loop_
_entity_poly.entity_id
_entity_poly.type
_entity_poly.pdbx_seq_one_letter_code
_entity_poly.pdbx_strand_id
1 'polypeptide(L)'
;MKIKKSLVVCLAIILVLLIAVASYMLQVWKNNKYRIVAGDHLYLTSQNKSLLWFDIVHSNNPHDIMFNDIEIKFVEFSPDLVLVEGGYNSFEGNRDTAIANGESAFAAFLAKQNEIAVDDIEPPFSKQIEYLQTKYPPDEILAMYLIRQIGSMELMEEDIDFDLDTFLLNETRFFIENGLNYSATDLNSILKTVNMYLPQRISKDNWRNLKVYRVYGKENGILYSVYNDTVNYRNTYLVEYIKEKMEQYDKIFIIMGGQHLLDTKQQLEELYFQ
;
A
#
# COMPACT_ATOMS: atom_id res chain seq x y z
N MET A 1 -39.72 43.97 -22.97
CA MET A 1 -38.44 44.25 -22.24
C MET A 1 -38.08 43.25 -21.12
N LYS A 2 -39.02 42.44 -20.59
CA LYS A 2 -38.73 41.45 -19.51
C LYS A 2 -37.91 40.22 -19.95
N ILE A 3 -38.05 39.77 -21.20
CA ILE A 3 -37.40 38.56 -21.74
C ILE A 3 -35.87 38.67 -21.76
N LYS A 4 -35.30 39.88 -21.93
CA LYS A 4 -33.84 40.06 -21.93
C LYS A 4 -33.20 39.85 -20.56
N LYS A 5 -33.92 40.10 -19.46
CA LYS A 5 -33.37 39.93 -18.10
C LYS A 5 -33.27 38.45 -17.71
N SER A 6 -34.26 37.62 -18.07
CA SER A 6 -34.22 36.19 -17.75
C SER A 6 -33.13 35.46 -18.53
N LEU A 7 -32.90 35.82 -19.80
CA LEU A 7 -31.83 35.24 -20.62
C LEU A 7 -30.44 35.55 -20.05
N VAL A 8 -30.20 36.79 -19.62
CA VAL A 8 -28.93 37.19 -19.00
C VAL A 8 -28.67 36.45 -17.70
N VAL A 9 -29.70 36.28 -16.85
CA VAL A 9 -29.58 35.51 -15.61
C VAL A 9 -29.29 34.03 -15.89
N CYS A 10 -29.97 33.43 -16.88
CA CYS A 10 -29.76 32.04 -17.25
C CYS A 10 -28.33 31.79 -17.78
N LEU A 11 -27.84 32.68 -18.65
CA LEU A 11 -26.46 32.63 -19.16
C LEU A 11 -25.42 32.80 -18.04
N ALA A 12 -25.69 33.69 -17.06
CA ALA A 12 -24.81 33.86 -15.91
C ALA A 12 -24.75 32.59 -15.03
N ILE A 13 -25.89 31.93 -14.80
CA ILE A 13 -25.94 30.67 -14.05
C ILE A 13 -25.17 29.56 -14.77
N ILE A 14 -25.36 29.42 -16.09
CA ILE A 14 -24.64 28.43 -16.89
C ILE A 14 -23.13 28.68 -16.83
N LEU A 15 -22.70 29.94 -16.94
CA LEU A 15 -21.28 30.29 -16.86
C LEU A 15 -20.68 29.95 -15.48
N VAL A 16 -21.39 30.24 -14.39
CA VAL A 16 -20.94 29.87 -13.03
C VAL A 16 -20.82 28.36 -12.87
N LEU A 17 -21.79 27.59 -13.39
CA LEU A 17 -21.73 26.13 -13.36
C LEU A 17 -20.54 25.59 -14.17
N LEU A 18 -20.30 26.13 -15.36
CA LEU A 18 -19.14 25.72 -16.19
C LEU A 18 -17.81 26.04 -15.50
N ILE A 19 -17.69 27.20 -14.85
CA ILE A 19 -16.50 27.55 -14.07
C ILE A 19 -16.34 26.60 -12.88
N ALA A 20 -17.40 26.31 -12.14
CA ALA A 20 -17.35 25.38 -11.01
C ALA A 20 -16.92 23.97 -11.44
N VAL A 21 -17.48 23.46 -12.54
CA VAL A 21 -17.08 22.17 -13.13
C VAL A 21 -15.63 22.21 -13.59
N ALA A 22 -15.20 23.27 -14.29
CA ALA A 22 -13.82 23.40 -14.76
C ALA A 22 -12.83 23.48 -13.58
N SER A 23 -13.15 24.21 -12.52
CA SER A 23 -12.35 24.30 -11.30
C SER A 23 -12.28 22.95 -10.57
N TYR A 24 -13.40 22.24 -10.46
CA TYR A 24 -13.44 20.88 -9.90
C TYR A 24 -12.59 19.92 -10.73
N MET A 25 -12.74 19.93 -12.05
CA MET A 25 -11.94 19.12 -12.97
C MET A 25 -10.45 19.45 -12.90
N LEU A 26 -10.07 20.73 -12.74
CA LEU A 26 -8.68 21.16 -12.54
C LEU A 26 -8.12 20.68 -11.20
N GLN A 27 -8.93 20.66 -10.14
CA GLN A 27 -8.53 20.16 -8.83
C GLN A 27 -8.34 18.64 -8.85
N VAL A 28 -9.28 17.91 -9.45
CA VAL A 28 -9.14 16.47 -9.72
C VAL A 28 -7.89 16.21 -10.57
N TRP A 29 -7.68 16.99 -11.62
CA TRP A 29 -6.53 16.85 -12.53
C TRP A 29 -5.18 17.05 -11.82
N LYS A 30 -5.06 18.05 -10.95
CA LYS A 30 -3.81 18.34 -10.22
C LYS A 30 -3.51 17.31 -9.12
N ASN A 31 -4.53 16.72 -8.52
CA ASN A 31 -4.37 15.84 -7.37
C ASN A 31 -4.25 14.36 -7.74
N ASN A 32 -4.37 14.03 -9.03
CA ASN A 32 -4.36 12.65 -9.48
C ASN A 32 -2.94 12.17 -9.86
N LYS A 33 -2.15 11.77 -8.86
CA LYS A 33 -0.81 11.18 -9.07
C LYS A 33 -0.87 9.88 -9.89
N TYR A 34 -1.98 9.15 -9.79
CA TYR A 34 -2.21 7.91 -10.52
C TYR A 34 -2.08 8.07 -12.05
N ARG A 35 -2.41 9.24 -12.61
CA ARG A 35 -2.23 9.50 -14.05
C ARG A 35 -0.80 9.38 -14.58
N ILE A 36 0.20 9.36 -13.71
CA ILE A 36 1.60 9.17 -14.11
C ILE A 36 1.88 7.69 -14.42
N VAL A 37 1.15 6.77 -13.80
CA VAL A 37 1.32 5.31 -13.96
C VAL A 37 0.10 4.61 -14.60
N ALA A 38 -1.02 5.33 -14.75
CA ALA A 38 -2.24 4.80 -15.33
C ALA A 38 -1.97 4.18 -16.71
N GLY A 39 -2.18 2.87 -16.82
CA GLY A 39 -1.98 2.10 -18.05
C GLY A 39 -0.73 1.23 -18.11
N ASP A 40 0.21 1.33 -17.16
CA ASP A 40 1.41 0.47 -17.11
C ASP A 40 1.17 -0.87 -16.36
N HIS A 41 -0.09 -1.30 -16.28
CA HIS A 41 -0.47 -2.58 -15.69
C HIS A 41 0.21 -3.75 -16.43
N LEU A 42 0.62 -4.78 -15.68
CA LEU A 42 1.13 -6.01 -16.29
C LEU A 42 -0.04 -6.93 -16.62
N TYR A 43 -0.13 -7.31 -17.89
CA TYR A 43 -1.06 -8.32 -18.38
C TYR A 43 -0.29 -9.48 -18.99
N LEU A 44 -0.41 -10.67 -18.39
CA LEU A 44 0.19 -11.91 -18.88
C LEU A 44 -0.90 -12.91 -19.24
N THR A 45 -0.71 -13.66 -20.32
CA THR A 45 -1.63 -14.72 -20.71
C THR A 45 -0.86 -15.88 -21.33
N SER A 46 -1.18 -17.09 -20.89
CA SER A 46 -0.64 -18.33 -21.44
C SER A 46 -1.69 -19.42 -21.35
N GLN A 47 -2.06 -19.99 -22.51
CA GLN A 47 -3.15 -20.96 -22.62
C GLN A 47 -4.46 -20.41 -22.00
N ASN A 48 -5.01 -21.08 -20.97
CA ASN A 48 -6.18 -20.63 -20.22
C ASN A 48 -5.84 -19.77 -18.99
N LYS A 49 -4.55 -19.57 -18.68
CA LYS A 49 -4.11 -18.79 -17.52
C LYS A 49 -3.89 -17.33 -17.90
N SER A 50 -4.37 -16.41 -17.08
CA SER A 50 -4.16 -14.97 -17.23
C SER A 50 -3.86 -14.32 -15.88
N LEU A 51 -2.98 -13.32 -15.89
CA LEU A 51 -2.69 -12.46 -14.74
C LEU A 51 -2.81 -11.01 -15.14
N LEU A 52 -3.51 -10.24 -14.31
CA LEU A 52 -3.54 -8.79 -14.38
C LEU A 52 -3.00 -8.23 -13.06
N TRP A 53 -1.80 -7.66 -13.11
CA TRP A 53 -1.28 -6.85 -12.02
C TRP A 53 -1.66 -5.39 -12.26
N PHE A 54 -2.57 -4.89 -11.43
CA PHE A 54 -2.94 -3.50 -11.49
C PHE A 54 -1.87 -2.66 -10.78
N ASP A 55 -1.02 -2.00 -11.56
CA ASP A 55 -0.04 -1.05 -11.03
C ASP A 55 -0.75 0.14 -10.37
N ILE A 56 -0.46 0.38 -9.09
CA ILE A 56 -1.12 1.37 -8.23
C ILE A 56 -0.15 2.45 -7.76
N VAL A 57 -0.71 3.63 -7.48
CA VAL A 57 -0.14 4.59 -6.52
C VAL A 57 -1.04 4.59 -5.30
N HIS A 58 -0.49 4.38 -4.11
CA HIS A 58 -1.28 4.38 -2.89
C HIS A 58 -2.10 5.67 -2.76
N SER A 59 -3.41 5.50 -2.57
CA SER A 59 -4.38 6.58 -2.43
C SER A 59 -5.53 6.08 -1.58
N ASN A 60 -5.96 6.91 -0.63
CA ASN A 60 -7.18 6.72 0.16
C ASN A 60 -8.21 7.83 -0.15
N ASN A 61 -7.95 8.63 -1.19
CA ASN A 61 -8.83 9.71 -1.59
C ASN A 61 -9.98 9.16 -2.46
N PRO A 62 -11.24 9.25 -2.03
CA PRO A 62 -12.35 8.69 -2.78
C PRO A 62 -12.65 9.35 -4.12
N HIS A 63 -12.03 10.49 -4.40
CA HIS A 63 -12.11 11.17 -5.68
C HIS A 63 -10.95 10.84 -6.62
N ASP A 64 -10.08 9.91 -6.24
CA ASP A 64 -9.04 9.41 -7.12
C ASP A 64 -9.65 8.56 -8.24
N ILE A 65 -9.37 8.92 -9.50
CA ILE A 65 -9.84 8.18 -10.68
C ILE A 65 -9.33 6.74 -10.69
N MET A 66 -8.24 6.44 -9.94
CA MET A 66 -7.71 5.08 -9.79
C MET A 66 -8.79 4.09 -9.38
N PHE A 67 -9.67 4.44 -8.43
CA PHE A 67 -10.71 3.51 -7.97
C PHE A 67 -11.71 3.18 -9.08
N ASN A 68 -12.03 4.14 -9.96
CA ASN A 68 -12.86 3.86 -11.12
C ASN A 68 -12.14 2.97 -12.14
N ASP A 69 -10.83 3.14 -12.31
CA ASP A 69 -10.03 2.32 -13.23
C ASP A 69 -9.85 0.89 -12.69
N ILE A 70 -9.65 0.71 -11.38
CA ILE A 70 -9.69 -0.61 -10.71
C ILE A 70 -11.01 -1.31 -11.02
N GLU A 71 -12.14 -0.62 -10.84
CA GLU A 71 -13.47 -1.18 -11.10
C GLU A 71 -13.66 -1.59 -12.57
N ILE A 72 -13.26 -0.73 -13.51
CA ILE A 72 -13.30 -1.04 -14.95
C ILE A 72 -12.43 -2.26 -15.26
N LYS A 73 -11.17 -2.28 -14.82
CA LYS A 73 -10.23 -3.36 -15.10
C LYS A 73 -10.65 -4.67 -14.46
N PHE A 74 -11.19 -4.62 -13.26
CA PHE A 74 -11.75 -5.77 -12.58
C PHE A 74 -12.89 -6.40 -13.40
N VAL A 75 -13.84 -5.59 -13.87
CA VAL A 75 -14.97 -6.07 -14.68
C VAL A 75 -14.51 -6.58 -16.05
N GLU A 76 -13.63 -5.85 -16.74
CA GLU A 76 -13.08 -6.25 -18.04
C GLU A 76 -12.32 -7.58 -17.97
N PHE A 77 -11.52 -7.75 -16.92
CA PHE A 77 -10.71 -8.96 -16.73
C PHE A 77 -11.54 -10.16 -16.29
N SER A 78 -12.57 -9.93 -15.47
CA SER A 78 -13.44 -10.96 -14.89
C SER A 78 -12.63 -12.06 -14.17
N PRO A 79 -11.95 -11.73 -13.05
CA PRO A 79 -11.09 -12.67 -12.36
C PRO A 79 -11.82 -13.81 -11.65
N ASP A 80 -11.10 -14.90 -11.39
CA ASP A 80 -11.55 -16.00 -10.52
C ASP A 80 -10.98 -15.84 -9.08
N LEU A 81 -9.86 -15.11 -8.97
CA LEU A 81 -9.17 -14.81 -7.71
C LEU A 81 -8.66 -13.37 -7.72
N VAL A 82 -8.85 -12.68 -6.59
CA VAL A 82 -8.17 -11.42 -6.29
C VAL A 82 -7.12 -11.63 -5.21
N LEU A 83 -5.90 -11.18 -5.47
CA LEU A 83 -4.82 -11.13 -4.51
C LEU A 83 -4.59 -9.66 -4.10
N VAL A 84 -4.60 -9.39 -2.80
CA VAL A 84 -4.45 -8.04 -2.23
C VAL A 84 -3.26 -7.98 -1.26
N GLU A 85 -2.66 -6.80 -1.12
CA GLU A 85 -1.59 -6.53 -0.13
C GLU A 85 -2.19 -6.10 1.22
N GLY A 86 -1.50 -6.38 2.33
CA GLY A 86 -1.73 -5.73 3.63
C GLY A 86 -2.84 -6.33 4.50
N GLY A 87 -3.21 -7.61 4.33
CA GLY A 87 -4.23 -8.26 5.17
C GLY A 87 -5.67 -7.89 4.86
N TYR A 88 -5.93 -7.22 3.72
CA TYR A 88 -7.27 -6.75 3.35
C TYR A 88 -8.18 -7.81 2.74
N ASN A 89 -7.71 -9.05 2.60
CA ASN A 89 -8.54 -10.18 2.10
C ASN A 89 -9.81 -10.39 2.93
N SER A 90 -9.75 -10.06 4.22
CA SER A 90 -10.87 -10.14 5.15
C SER A 90 -11.77 -8.89 5.20
N PHE A 91 -11.48 -7.83 4.45
CA PHE A 91 -12.19 -6.54 4.55
C PHE A 91 -13.72 -6.66 4.44
N GLU A 92 -14.46 -6.02 5.36
CA GLU A 92 -15.91 -5.93 5.33
C GLU A 92 -16.34 -4.45 5.38
N GLY A 93 -17.32 -4.09 4.55
CA GLY A 93 -17.80 -2.71 4.49
C GLY A 93 -18.58 -2.41 3.22
N ASN A 94 -18.89 -1.14 3.03
CA ASN A 94 -19.46 -0.62 1.79
C ASN A 94 -18.37 -0.02 0.90
N ARG A 95 -18.75 0.38 -0.30
CA ARG A 95 -17.86 0.97 -1.32
C ARG A 95 -17.04 2.14 -0.77
N ASP A 96 -17.69 3.09 -0.11
CA ASP A 96 -17.05 4.33 0.37
C ASP A 96 -16.05 4.03 1.49
N THR A 97 -16.41 3.13 2.41
CA THR A 97 -15.50 2.64 3.46
C THR A 97 -14.32 1.88 2.86
N ALA A 98 -14.54 1.05 1.83
CA ALA A 98 -13.47 0.30 1.18
C ALA A 98 -12.44 1.25 0.57
N ILE A 99 -12.91 2.25 -0.19
CA ILE A 99 -12.07 3.27 -0.81
C ILE A 99 -11.29 4.09 0.25
N ALA A 100 -11.93 4.46 1.36
CA ALA A 100 -11.27 5.18 2.45
C ALA A 100 -10.16 4.35 3.14
N ASN A 101 -10.23 3.01 3.06
CA ASN A 101 -9.19 2.10 3.54
C ASN A 101 -8.15 1.75 2.45
N GLY A 102 -8.34 2.20 1.22
CA GLY A 102 -7.40 2.03 0.12
C GLY A 102 -7.87 1.09 -0.99
N GLU A 103 -7.02 0.99 -1.99
CA GLU A 103 -7.06 0.11 -3.14
C GLU A 103 -7.24 -1.39 -2.83
N SER A 104 -6.49 -1.96 -1.88
CA SER A 104 -6.57 -3.36 -1.48
C SER A 104 -7.92 -3.68 -0.86
N ALA A 105 -8.41 -2.81 0.04
CA ALA A 105 -9.73 -2.90 0.63
C ALA A 105 -10.83 -2.78 -0.44
N PHE A 106 -10.67 -1.86 -1.39
CA PHE A 106 -11.61 -1.69 -2.50
C PHE A 106 -11.66 -2.89 -3.43
N ALA A 107 -10.52 -3.49 -3.79
CA ALA A 107 -10.47 -4.70 -4.60
C ALA A 107 -11.10 -5.91 -3.89
N ALA A 108 -10.83 -6.08 -2.59
CA ALA A 108 -11.46 -7.10 -1.76
C ALA A 108 -12.99 -6.91 -1.69
N PHE A 109 -13.45 -5.66 -1.56
CA PHE A 109 -14.88 -5.32 -1.62
C PHE A 109 -15.49 -5.73 -2.98
N LEU A 110 -14.87 -5.38 -4.10
CA LEU A 110 -15.36 -5.74 -5.44
C LEU A 110 -15.47 -7.26 -5.62
N ALA A 111 -14.44 -8.00 -5.21
CA ALA A 111 -14.43 -9.45 -5.29
C ALA A 111 -15.55 -10.09 -4.45
N LYS A 112 -15.72 -9.67 -3.19
CA LYS A 112 -16.79 -10.16 -2.32
C LYS A 112 -18.19 -9.87 -2.87
N GLN A 113 -18.41 -8.69 -3.46
CA GLN A 113 -19.69 -8.35 -4.11
C GLN A 113 -20.02 -9.26 -5.30
N ASN A 114 -19.00 -9.84 -5.95
CA ASN A 114 -19.14 -10.70 -7.12
C ASN A 114 -18.90 -12.19 -6.80
N GLU A 115 -18.87 -12.57 -5.51
CA GLU A 115 -18.62 -13.95 -5.05
C GLU A 115 -17.30 -14.54 -5.57
N ILE A 116 -16.29 -13.69 -5.79
CA ILE A 116 -14.94 -14.05 -6.25
C ILE A 116 -14.03 -14.28 -5.03
N ALA A 117 -13.13 -15.26 -5.12
CA ALA A 117 -12.18 -15.57 -4.06
C ALA A 117 -11.21 -14.40 -3.82
N VAL A 118 -10.86 -14.16 -2.57
CA VAL A 118 -9.88 -13.14 -2.17
C VAL A 118 -8.85 -13.74 -1.24
N ASP A 119 -7.58 -13.45 -1.48
CA ASP A 119 -6.49 -13.86 -0.60
C ASP A 119 -5.45 -12.76 -0.40
N ASP A 120 -4.67 -12.89 0.67
CA ASP A 120 -3.52 -12.02 0.91
C ASP A 120 -2.31 -12.55 0.15
N ILE A 121 -1.66 -11.70 -0.64
CA ILE A 121 -0.47 -12.06 -1.41
C ILE A 121 0.79 -12.11 -0.54
N GLU A 122 0.74 -11.50 0.65
CA GLU A 122 1.90 -11.36 1.51
C GLU A 122 2.19 -12.61 2.34
N PRO A 123 3.47 -12.90 2.62
CA PRO A 123 3.81 -13.91 3.59
C PRO A 123 3.29 -13.52 4.98
N PRO A 124 2.83 -14.50 5.79
CA PRO A 124 2.47 -14.25 7.18
C PRO A 124 3.58 -13.51 7.91
N PHE A 125 3.24 -12.49 8.70
CA PHE A 125 4.23 -11.62 9.32
C PHE A 125 5.24 -12.39 10.19
N SER A 126 4.79 -13.42 10.92
CA SER A 126 5.65 -14.31 11.70
C SER A 126 6.70 -15.05 10.87
N LYS A 127 6.40 -15.38 9.60
CA LYS A 127 7.37 -15.98 8.66
C LYS A 127 8.41 -14.98 8.18
N GLN A 128 8.02 -13.71 8.01
CA GLN A 128 8.97 -12.64 7.74
C GLN A 128 9.94 -12.46 8.92
N ILE A 129 9.43 -12.45 10.15
CA ILE A 129 10.25 -12.36 11.36
C ILE A 129 11.16 -13.59 11.52
N GLU A 130 10.66 -14.80 11.31
CA GLU A 130 11.45 -16.03 11.32
C GLU A 130 12.62 -15.94 10.33
N TYR A 131 12.35 -15.52 9.09
CA TYR A 131 13.38 -15.32 8.06
C TYR A 131 14.43 -14.30 8.48
N LEU A 132 14.03 -13.12 8.94
CA LEU A 132 14.97 -12.03 9.30
C LEU A 132 15.86 -12.41 10.47
N GLN A 133 15.34 -13.15 11.46
CA GLN A 133 16.13 -13.61 12.61
C GLN A 133 17.23 -14.62 12.24
N THR A 134 17.19 -15.20 11.05
CA THR A 134 18.32 -16.01 10.54
C THR A 134 19.53 -15.18 10.12
N LYS A 135 19.34 -13.85 9.95
CA LYS A 135 20.33 -12.94 9.39
C LYS A 135 20.71 -11.79 10.32
N TYR A 136 19.75 -11.30 11.10
CA TYR A 136 19.88 -10.08 11.89
C TYR A 136 19.56 -10.33 13.36
N PRO A 137 20.25 -9.64 14.29
CA PRO A 137 19.87 -9.63 15.67
C PRO A 137 18.49 -8.96 15.87
N PRO A 138 17.72 -9.34 16.91
CA PRO A 138 16.34 -8.87 17.10
C PRO A 138 16.19 -7.35 17.27
N ASP A 139 17.21 -6.67 17.81
CA ASP A 139 17.23 -5.22 17.99
C ASP A 139 17.35 -4.45 16.66
N GLU A 140 18.13 -4.95 15.70
CA GLU A 140 18.21 -4.38 14.34
C GLU A 140 16.89 -4.52 13.59
N ILE A 141 16.24 -5.70 13.71
CA ILE A 141 14.93 -5.96 13.11
C ILE A 141 13.90 -4.99 13.68
N LEU A 142 13.80 -4.93 15.01
CA LEU A 142 12.86 -4.03 15.69
C LEU A 142 13.13 -2.57 15.32
N ALA A 143 14.39 -2.13 15.36
CA ALA A 143 14.75 -0.76 15.03
C ALA A 143 14.35 -0.40 13.60
N MET A 144 14.61 -1.28 12.61
CA MET A 144 14.22 -1.02 11.22
C MET A 144 12.73 -0.78 11.10
N TYR A 145 11.89 -1.67 11.65
CA TYR A 145 10.45 -1.56 11.50
C TYR A 145 9.86 -0.36 12.25
N LEU A 146 10.31 -0.09 13.48
CA LEU A 146 9.86 1.09 14.23
C LEU A 146 10.24 2.39 13.53
N ILE A 147 11.49 2.50 13.07
CA ILE A 147 11.98 3.67 12.33
C ILE A 147 11.24 3.84 11.00
N ARG A 148 10.98 2.73 10.29
CA ARG A 148 10.19 2.73 9.05
C ARG A 148 8.80 3.28 9.28
N GLN A 149 8.10 2.75 10.27
CA GLN A 149 6.72 3.14 10.54
C GLN A 149 6.59 4.59 11.00
N ILE A 150 7.52 5.06 11.85
CA ILE A 150 7.61 6.48 12.21
C ILE A 150 7.87 7.34 10.97
N GLY A 151 8.77 6.90 10.09
CA GLY A 151 9.06 7.60 8.83
C GLY A 151 7.85 7.69 7.90
N SER A 152 7.04 6.64 7.81
CA SER A 152 5.77 6.67 7.09
C SER A 152 4.81 7.71 7.68
N MET A 153 4.72 7.79 9.02
CA MET A 153 3.87 8.77 9.71
C MET A 153 4.39 10.21 9.54
N GLU A 154 5.70 10.44 9.48
CA GLU A 154 6.28 11.76 9.16
C GLU A 154 5.85 12.28 7.78
N LEU A 155 5.61 11.36 6.83
CA LEU A 155 5.21 11.70 5.46
C LEU A 155 3.71 11.95 5.31
N MET A 156 2.90 11.65 6.32
CA MET A 156 1.47 11.92 6.30
C MET A 156 1.19 13.41 6.59
N GLU A 157 0.37 14.03 5.74
CA GLU A 157 0.05 15.46 5.79
C GLU A 157 -0.95 15.81 6.92
N GLU A 158 -1.68 14.83 7.45
CA GLU A 158 -2.73 15.04 8.45
C GLU A 158 -2.19 15.19 9.89
N ASP A 159 -2.93 15.88 10.74
CA ASP A 159 -2.71 15.86 12.19
C ASP A 159 -3.18 14.52 12.75
N ILE A 160 -2.26 13.56 12.77
CA ILE A 160 -2.48 12.26 13.40
C ILE A 160 -2.36 12.46 14.91
N ASP A 161 -3.38 12.03 15.65
CA ASP A 161 -3.30 11.85 17.09
C ASP A 161 -2.35 10.69 17.40
N PHE A 162 -1.05 11.01 17.47
CA PHE A 162 0.03 10.03 17.59
C PHE A 162 0.82 10.25 18.88
N ASP A 163 0.68 9.29 19.82
CA ASP A 163 1.57 9.18 20.97
C ASP A 163 2.71 8.20 20.67
N LEU A 164 3.92 8.75 20.47
CA LEU A 164 5.13 8.00 20.19
C LEU A 164 5.39 6.88 21.20
N ASP A 165 5.21 7.12 22.50
CA ASP A 165 5.56 6.13 23.53
C ASP A 165 4.59 4.94 23.47
N THR A 166 3.29 5.24 23.35
CA THR A 166 2.24 4.23 23.21
C THR A 166 2.46 3.40 21.94
N PHE A 167 2.80 4.07 20.84
CA PHE A 167 3.14 3.42 19.58
C PHE A 167 4.32 2.46 19.74
N LEU A 168 5.46 2.94 20.27
CA LEU A 168 6.67 2.13 20.43
C LEU A 168 6.42 0.88 21.28
N LEU A 169 5.65 1.00 22.36
CA LEU A 169 5.30 -0.11 23.24
C LEU A 169 4.37 -1.12 22.55
N ASN A 170 3.35 -0.65 21.84
CA ASN A 170 2.38 -1.52 21.18
C ASN A 170 3.00 -2.26 19.99
N GLU A 171 3.76 -1.56 19.14
CA GLU A 171 4.46 -2.19 18.04
C GLU A 171 5.49 -3.21 18.57
N THR A 172 6.30 -2.86 19.56
CA THR A 172 7.26 -3.83 20.13
C THR A 172 6.55 -5.08 20.63
N ARG A 173 5.40 -4.94 21.30
CA ARG A 173 4.58 -6.08 21.73
C ARG A 173 4.10 -6.91 20.53
N PHE A 174 3.55 -6.27 19.50
CA PHE A 174 3.10 -6.95 18.28
C PHE A 174 4.21 -7.78 17.64
N PHE A 175 5.44 -7.26 17.56
CA PHE A 175 6.59 -8.00 17.04
C PHE A 175 6.94 -9.23 17.88
N ILE A 176 6.96 -9.08 19.21
CA ILE A 176 7.22 -10.19 20.14
C ILE A 176 6.14 -11.26 20.01
N GLU A 177 4.86 -10.86 19.94
CA GLU A 177 3.72 -11.77 19.75
C GLU A 177 3.79 -12.53 18.41
N ASN A 178 4.45 -11.93 17.40
CA ASN A 178 4.72 -12.54 16.11
C ASN A 178 6.06 -13.29 16.02
N GLY A 179 6.73 -13.52 17.16
CA GLY A 179 7.90 -14.40 17.24
C GLY A 179 9.25 -13.70 17.18
N LEU A 180 9.31 -12.38 17.34
CA LEU A 180 10.58 -11.67 17.51
C LEU A 180 11.17 -12.01 18.88
N ASN A 181 12.41 -12.53 18.90
CA ASN A 181 13.16 -12.88 20.10
C ASN A 181 13.77 -11.63 20.76
N TYR A 182 12.93 -10.68 21.13
CA TYR A 182 13.31 -9.43 21.79
C TYR A 182 12.77 -9.43 23.23
N SER A 183 13.63 -9.14 24.20
CA SER A 183 13.30 -9.30 25.63
C SER A 183 12.99 -8.00 26.35
N ALA A 184 13.40 -6.85 25.80
CA ALA A 184 13.12 -5.56 26.39
C ALA A 184 11.69 -5.13 26.06
N THR A 185 10.93 -4.73 27.07
CA THR A 185 9.53 -4.30 26.93
C THR A 185 9.25 -2.94 27.58
N ASP A 186 10.26 -2.33 28.20
CA ASP A 186 10.17 -0.99 28.75
C ASP A 186 10.56 0.07 27.70
N LEU A 187 9.92 1.23 27.81
CA LEU A 187 10.09 2.33 26.86
C LEU A 187 11.55 2.81 26.74
N ASN A 188 12.32 2.83 27.84
CA ASN A 188 13.70 3.33 27.82
C ASN A 188 14.60 2.42 27.00
N SER A 189 14.44 1.11 27.15
CA SER A 189 15.19 0.13 26.36
C SER A 189 14.80 0.18 24.88
N ILE A 190 13.51 0.32 24.55
CA ILE A 190 13.04 0.45 23.17
C ILE A 190 13.58 1.74 22.54
N LEU A 191 13.48 2.88 23.23
CA LEU A 191 14.05 4.14 22.79
C LEU A 191 15.56 4.04 22.60
N LYS A 192 16.27 3.29 23.45
CA LYS A 192 17.71 3.05 23.29
C LYS A 192 17.99 2.26 22.00
N THR A 193 17.21 1.22 21.71
CA THR A 193 17.33 0.44 20.46
C THR A 193 17.11 1.32 19.24
N VAL A 194 16.02 2.10 19.19
CA VAL A 194 15.73 3.00 18.07
C VAL A 194 16.81 4.08 17.90
N ASN A 195 17.21 4.73 19.00
CA ASN A 195 18.17 5.84 18.97
C ASN A 195 19.59 5.44 18.59
N MET A 196 19.93 4.14 18.60
CA MET A 196 21.24 3.67 18.16
C MET A 196 21.49 3.93 16.67
N TYR A 197 20.42 3.99 15.87
CA TYR A 197 20.50 4.12 14.42
C TYR A 197 20.10 5.50 13.89
N LEU A 198 19.70 6.41 14.77
CA LEU A 198 19.27 7.76 14.39
C LEU A 198 20.39 8.79 14.58
N PRO A 199 20.54 9.77 13.68
CA PRO A 199 21.53 10.83 13.82
C PRO A 199 21.22 11.79 14.98
N GLN A 200 19.94 11.86 15.38
CA GLN A 200 19.45 12.63 16.51
C GLN A 200 18.49 11.76 17.32
N ARG A 201 18.53 11.90 18.66
CA ARG A 201 17.63 11.15 19.53
C ARG A 201 16.18 11.53 19.29
N ILE A 202 15.31 10.54 19.13
CA ILE A 202 13.87 10.70 19.01
C ILE A 202 13.22 10.93 20.38
N SER A 203 12.19 11.77 20.38
CA SER A 203 11.32 12.09 21.50
C SER A 203 9.92 12.48 21.01
N LYS A 204 8.98 12.60 21.95
CA LYS A 204 7.63 13.12 21.71
C LYS A 204 7.61 14.48 21.01
N ASP A 205 8.61 15.33 21.28
CA ASP A 205 8.64 16.70 20.78
C ASP A 205 9.26 16.82 19.38
N ASN A 206 10.03 15.83 18.92
CA ASN A 206 10.80 15.96 17.69
C ASN A 206 10.56 14.89 16.62
N TRP A 207 9.85 13.80 16.93
CA TRP A 207 9.73 12.65 16.02
C TRP A 207 9.24 13.01 14.61
N ARG A 208 8.40 14.05 14.47
CA ARG A 208 7.83 14.47 13.18
C ARG A 208 8.84 15.19 12.26
N ASN A 209 9.95 15.66 12.81
CA ASN A 209 10.89 16.55 12.14
C ASN A 209 12.27 15.90 11.90
N LEU A 210 12.43 14.62 12.23
CA LEU A 210 13.72 13.93 12.16
C LEU A 210 14.05 13.44 10.75
N LYS A 211 13.04 13.31 9.88
CA LYS A 211 13.16 12.77 8.53
C LYS A 211 13.76 11.36 8.57
N VAL A 212 13.28 10.54 9.50
CA VAL A 212 13.77 9.17 9.73
C VAL A 212 13.53 8.28 8.53
N TYR A 213 12.58 8.63 7.64
CA TYR A 213 12.39 7.98 6.35
C TYR A 213 13.68 7.90 5.49
N ARG A 214 14.62 8.83 5.69
CA ARG A 214 15.92 8.85 4.99
C ARG A 214 16.93 7.87 5.59
N VAL A 215 16.71 7.37 6.79
CA VAL A 215 17.68 6.54 7.51
C VAL A 215 17.67 5.12 6.98
N TYR A 216 16.49 4.50 6.84
CA TYR A 216 16.37 3.17 6.24
C TYR A 216 16.44 3.21 4.70
N GLY A 217 16.17 4.35 4.07
CA GLY A 217 16.34 4.52 2.62
C GLY A 217 17.79 4.76 2.17
N LYS A 218 18.74 4.91 3.10
CA LYS A 218 20.15 5.14 2.76
C LYS A 218 20.85 3.83 2.42
N GLU A 219 21.15 3.66 1.13
CA GLU A 219 21.94 2.53 0.63
C GLU A 219 23.23 2.36 1.47
N ASN A 220 23.49 1.12 1.89
CA ASN A 220 24.63 0.65 2.72
C ASN A 220 24.49 0.74 4.26
N GLY A 221 23.34 1.14 4.80
CA GLY A 221 23.06 1.04 6.24
C GLY A 221 22.52 -0.33 6.66
N ILE A 222 22.71 -0.73 7.93
CA ILE A 222 22.15 -1.99 8.43
C ILE A 222 20.61 -2.02 8.34
N LEU A 223 19.94 -0.90 8.67
CA LEU A 223 18.48 -0.80 8.51
C LEU A 223 18.03 -0.92 7.05
N TYR A 224 18.84 -0.43 6.10
CA TYR A 224 18.60 -0.62 4.68
C TYR A 224 18.72 -2.09 4.30
N SER A 225 19.73 -2.81 4.81
CA SER A 225 19.88 -4.25 4.57
C SER A 225 18.68 -5.05 5.10
N VAL A 226 18.22 -4.78 6.33
CA VAL A 226 17.02 -5.44 6.89
C VAL A 226 15.78 -5.14 6.04
N TYR A 227 15.59 -3.88 5.64
CA TYR A 227 14.47 -3.47 4.78
C TYR A 227 14.51 -4.20 3.42
N ASN A 228 15.66 -4.19 2.75
CA ASN A 228 15.84 -4.82 1.44
C ASN A 228 15.62 -6.34 1.52
N ASP A 229 16.14 -7.00 2.55
CA ASP A 229 15.90 -8.43 2.76
C ASP A 229 14.42 -8.75 3.04
N THR A 230 13.70 -7.86 3.73
CA THR A 230 12.25 -7.99 3.92
C THR A 230 11.52 -7.91 2.58
N VAL A 231 11.84 -6.92 1.75
CA VAL A 231 11.25 -6.75 0.41
C VAL A 231 11.56 -7.96 -0.48
N ASN A 232 12.82 -8.41 -0.52
CA ASN A 232 13.24 -9.56 -1.32
C ASN A 232 12.54 -10.86 -0.88
N TYR A 233 12.35 -11.05 0.43
CA TYR A 233 11.61 -12.19 0.94
C TYR A 233 10.14 -12.15 0.51
N ARG A 234 9.48 -10.99 0.62
CA ARG A 234 8.10 -10.77 0.12
C ARG A 234 8.00 -11.04 -1.39
N ASN A 235 8.95 -10.54 -2.18
CA ASN A 235 9.04 -10.76 -3.63
C ASN A 235 9.23 -12.23 -4.00
N THR A 236 10.06 -12.96 -3.26
CA THR A 236 10.25 -14.40 -3.51
C THR A 236 8.99 -15.16 -3.16
N TYR A 237 8.38 -14.86 -2.01
CA TYR A 237 7.14 -15.50 -1.57
C TYR A 237 6.00 -15.25 -2.58
N LEU A 238 5.80 -14.01 -3.02
CA LEU A 238 4.67 -13.66 -3.89
C LEU A 238 4.72 -14.41 -5.22
N VAL A 239 5.91 -14.62 -5.81
CA VAL A 239 6.05 -15.34 -7.08
C VAL A 239 5.69 -16.82 -6.91
N GLU A 240 6.20 -17.46 -5.86
CA GLU A 240 5.85 -18.86 -5.55
C GLU A 240 4.36 -19.01 -5.21
N TYR A 241 3.80 -18.01 -4.52
CA TYR A 241 2.39 -18.00 -4.17
C TYR A 241 1.48 -17.84 -5.38
N ILE A 242 1.82 -16.96 -6.33
CA ILE A 242 1.10 -16.84 -7.60
C ILE A 242 1.17 -18.17 -8.36
N LYS A 243 2.34 -18.80 -8.44
CA LYS A 243 2.52 -20.10 -9.07
C LYS A 243 1.63 -21.18 -8.43
N GLU A 244 1.54 -21.23 -7.11
CA GLU A 244 0.62 -22.14 -6.40
C GLU A 244 -0.84 -21.85 -6.76
N LYS A 245 -1.26 -20.58 -6.77
CA LYS A 245 -2.65 -20.19 -7.08
C LYS A 245 -3.01 -20.46 -8.54
N MET A 246 -2.05 -20.42 -9.46
CA MET A 246 -2.26 -20.80 -10.85
C MET A 246 -2.65 -22.28 -11.01
N GLU A 247 -2.41 -23.14 -10.03
CA GLU A 247 -2.92 -24.52 -10.07
C GLU A 247 -4.44 -24.60 -9.86
N GLN A 248 -5.03 -23.61 -9.18
CA GLN A 248 -6.43 -23.59 -8.73
C GLN A 248 -7.30 -22.62 -9.53
N TYR A 249 -6.70 -21.53 -10.04
CA TYR A 249 -7.42 -20.44 -10.69
C TYR A 249 -6.86 -20.17 -12.08
N ASP A 250 -7.72 -19.72 -12.99
CA ASP A 250 -7.34 -19.40 -14.37
C ASP A 250 -7.02 -17.91 -14.52
N LYS A 251 -7.75 -17.04 -13.83
CA LYS A 251 -7.59 -15.58 -13.92
C LYS A 251 -7.32 -14.96 -12.55
N ILE A 252 -6.10 -14.46 -12.36
CA ILE A 252 -5.64 -13.84 -11.11
C ILE A 252 -5.52 -12.32 -11.30
N PHE A 253 -6.23 -11.55 -10.49
CA PHE A 253 -6.15 -10.09 -10.46
C PHE A 253 -5.41 -9.65 -9.20
N ILE A 254 -4.35 -8.85 -9.35
CA ILE A 254 -3.45 -8.47 -8.26
C ILE A 254 -3.52 -6.97 -8.04
N ILE A 255 -3.67 -6.57 -6.76
CA ILE A 255 -3.59 -5.18 -6.29
C ILE A 255 -2.48 -5.11 -5.24
N MET A 256 -1.34 -4.57 -5.64
CA MET A 256 -0.14 -4.44 -4.81
C MET A 256 0.79 -3.36 -5.38
N GLY A 257 1.56 -2.70 -4.52
CA GLY A 257 2.44 -1.59 -4.91
C GLY A 257 3.38 -1.89 -6.09
N GLY A 258 3.50 -0.93 -7.02
CA GLY A 258 4.23 -1.09 -8.29
C GLY A 258 5.71 -1.46 -8.18
N GLN A 259 6.37 -1.17 -7.06
CA GLN A 259 7.76 -1.59 -6.84
C GLN A 259 7.91 -3.12 -6.85
N HIS A 260 6.94 -3.84 -6.27
CA HIS A 260 6.93 -5.30 -6.26
C HIS A 260 6.83 -5.86 -7.68
N LEU A 261 6.01 -5.24 -8.53
CA LEU A 261 5.91 -5.58 -9.95
C LEU A 261 7.26 -5.39 -10.65
N LEU A 262 7.92 -4.25 -10.49
CA LEU A 262 9.22 -3.99 -11.12
C LEU A 262 10.27 -5.06 -10.77
N ASP A 263 10.31 -5.47 -9.50
CA ASP A 263 11.31 -6.41 -9.00
C ASP A 263 11.01 -7.87 -9.39
N THR A 264 9.74 -8.21 -9.68
CA THR A 264 9.30 -9.59 -9.95
C THR A 264 8.88 -9.84 -11.39
N LYS A 265 8.76 -8.80 -12.22
CA LYS A 265 8.23 -8.88 -13.59
C LYS A 265 8.85 -9.99 -14.42
N GLN A 266 10.18 -10.09 -14.44
CA GLN A 266 10.88 -11.11 -15.23
C GLN A 266 10.49 -12.53 -14.78
N GLN A 267 10.42 -12.77 -13.47
CA GLN A 267 10.06 -14.09 -12.93
C GLN A 267 8.60 -14.45 -13.25
N LEU A 268 7.70 -13.46 -13.24
CA LEU A 268 6.30 -13.65 -13.65
C LEU A 268 6.17 -13.93 -15.14
N GLU A 269 6.93 -13.24 -16.00
CA GLU A 269 6.98 -13.52 -17.43
C GLU A 269 7.50 -14.94 -17.70
N GLU A 270 8.59 -15.33 -17.03
CA GLU A 270 9.13 -16.69 -17.11
C GLU A 270 8.12 -17.74 -16.63
N LEU A 271 7.32 -17.44 -15.60
CA LEU A 271 6.28 -18.35 -15.09
C LEU A 271 5.16 -18.60 -16.11
N TYR A 272 4.78 -17.58 -16.89
CA TYR A 272 3.69 -17.69 -17.87
C TYR A 272 4.15 -18.24 -19.23
N PHE A 273 5.40 -18.04 -19.63
CA PHE A 273 5.87 -18.38 -20.99
C PHE A 273 6.79 -19.60 -21.07
N GLN A 274 6.88 -20.40 -20.00
CA GLN A 274 7.45 -21.76 -20.02
C GLN A 274 6.55 -22.75 -20.76
#